data_AF-A0A537LJQ4-F1
#
_entry.id   AF-A0A537LJQ4-F1
#
_cell.length_a   1.000
_cell.length_b   1.000
_cell.length_c   1.000
_cell.angle_alpha   90.00
_cell.angle_beta   90.00
_cell.angle_gamma   90.00
#
_symmetry.space_group_name_H-M   'P 1'
#
loop_
_entity.id
_entity.type
_entity.pdbx_description
1 polymer ?
#
loop_
_entity_poly.entity_id
_entity_poly.type
_entity_poly.pdbx_seq_one_letter_code
_entity_poly.pdbx_strand_id
1 'polypeptide(L)'
;MAMQQKIFRILVPTEDEIEVKDGKRRIAKKKVFPGYVLVEMVMDDDSWYVVRNTPGVTGFVGSGSKPLPLQDKEIKSILRQLVDETPKFRITYQKGSSVRINSGPFMDFSGIVDEILPEKEKVRVLVSIFGRETPVELDFAQVEKI
;
A
#
# COMPACT_ATOMS: atom_id res chain seq x y z
N MET A 1 -17.38 -18.38 -27.19
CA MET A 1 -18.25 -17.70 -26.19
C MET A 1 -17.78 -16.27 -26.06
N ALA A 2 -18.64 -15.29 -26.38
CA ALA A 2 -18.29 -13.87 -26.35
C ALA A 2 -18.48 -13.29 -24.94
N MET A 3 -17.58 -13.62 -24.01
CA MET A 3 -17.65 -13.14 -22.62
C MET A 3 -17.28 -11.66 -22.48
N GLN A 4 -16.69 -11.04 -23.51
CA GLN A 4 -16.33 -9.63 -23.56
C GLN A 4 -17.54 -8.68 -23.42
N GLN A 5 -18.76 -9.17 -23.71
CA GLN A 5 -19.99 -8.40 -23.56
C GLN A 5 -20.65 -8.58 -22.18
N LYS A 6 -20.13 -9.50 -21.36
CA LYS A 6 -20.70 -9.84 -20.05
C LYS A 6 -19.76 -9.52 -18.90
N ILE A 7 -18.45 -9.58 -19.11
CA ILE A 7 -17.41 -9.24 -18.14
C ILE A 7 -16.68 -8.00 -18.66
N PHE A 8 -16.92 -6.87 -18.01
CA PHE A 8 -16.47 -5.55 -18.47
C PHE A 8 -15.11 -5.18 -17.89
N ARG A 9 -14.92 -5.42 -16.59
CA ARG A 9 -13.70 -5.01 -15.88
C ARG A 9 -13.34 -6.02 -14.81
N ILE A 10 -12.04 -6.30 -14.70
CA ILE A 10 -11.45 -7.10 -13.63
C ILE A 10 -10.40 -6.24 -12.96
N LEU A 11 -10.45 -6.12 -11.65
CA LEU A 11 -9.58 -5.26 -10.87
C LEU A 11 -9.03 -6.03 -9.68
N VAL A 12 -7.71 -6.13 -9.61
CA VAL A 12 -7.01 -6.61 -8.42
C VAL A 12 -6.72 -5.39 -7.55
N PRO A 13 -7.24 -5.32 -6.31
CA PRO A 13 -7.03 -4.18 -5.45
C PRO A 13 -5.57 -4.14 -4.96
N THR A 14 -4.75 -3.31 -5.60
CA THR A 14 -3.34 -3.10 -5.26
C THR A 14 -3.04 -1.63 -5.00
N GLU A 15 -2.43 -1.31 -3.87
CA GLU A 15 -1.89 0.01 -3.57
C GLU A 15 -0.41 0.07 -3.91
N ASP A 16 0.05 1.23 -4.38
CA ASP A 16 1.47 1.50 -4.60
C ASP A 16 2.12 1.85 -3.24
N GLU A 17 3.06 1.03 -2.80
CA GLU A 17 3.87 1.21 -1.61
C GLU A 17 5.29 1.57 -2.04
N ILE A 18 5.89 2.60 -1.45
CA ILE A 18 7.31 2.88 -1.65
C ILE A 18 8.09 1.98 -0.70
N GLU A 19 8.73 0.96 -1.26
CA GLU A 19 9.73 0.18 -0.57
C GLU A 19 11.09 0.87 -0.75
N VAL A 20 11.76 1.16 0.37
CA VAL A 20 13.16 1.58 0.37
C VAL A 20 13.98 0.33 0.64
N LYS A 21 14.63 -0.18 -0.40
CA LYS A 21 15.54 -1.34 -0.31
C LYS A 21 16.89 -0.92 -0.87
N ASP A 22 17.96 -1.14 -0.11
CA ASP A 22 19.33 -0.75 -0.48
C ASP A 22 19.49 0.75 -0.82
N GLY A 23 18.76 1.63 -0.13
CA GLY A 23 18.79 3.08 -0.34
C GLY A 23 18.13 3.57 -1.63
N LYS A 24 17.52 2.69 -2.43
CA LYS A 24 16.78 3.05 -3.64
C LYS A 24 15.27 2.95 -3.39
N ARG A 25 14.54 4.01 -3.74
CA ARG A 25 13.08 4.03 -3.73
C ARG A 25 12.57 3.16 -4.87
N ARG A 26 11.79 2.11 -4.56
CA ARG A 26 11.07 1.32 -5.55
C ARG A 26 9.59 1.37 -5.23
N ILE A 27 8.77 1.68 -6.24
CA ILE A 27 7.33 1.54 -6.15
C ILE A 27 7.01 0.06 -6.30
N ALA A 28 6.47 -0.55 -5.24
CA ALA A 28 6.01 -1.93 -5.19
C ALA A 28 4.49 -1.96 -5.10
N LYS A 29 3.85 -2.84 -5.88
CA LYS A 29 2.39 -3.02 -5.83
C LYS A 29 2.03 -4.00 -4.73
N LYS A 30 1.36 -3.51 -3.69
CA LYS A 30 0.90 -4.30 -2.56
C LYS A 30 -0.57 -4.61 -2.68
N LYS A 31 -0.94 -5.88 -2.54
CA LYS A 31 -2.35 -6.30 -2.54
C LYS A 31 -3.03 -5.85 -1.25
N VAL A 32 -4.05 -4.99 -1.37
CA VAL A 32 -4.83 -4.48 -0.22
C VAL A 32 -5.74 -5.57 0.33
N PHE A 33 -6.30 -6.39 -0.56
CA PHE A 33 -7.13 -7.54 -0.22
C PHE A 33 -6.53 -8.82 -0.86
N PRO A 34 -5.57 -9.47 -0.18
CA PRO A 34 -5.00 -10.73 -0.67
C PRO A 34 -6.08 -11.80 -0.86
N GLY A 35 -6.16 -12.36 -2.06
CA GLY A 35 -7.14 -13.39 -2.40
C GLY A 35 -8.48 -12.88 -2.93
N TYR A 36 -8.67 -11.56 -3.04
CA TYR A 36 -9.89 -10.97 -3.58
C TYR A 36 -9.64 -10.29 -4.94
N VAL A 37 -10.61 -10.43 -5.84
CA VAL A 37 -10.64 -9.77 -7.14
C VAL A 37 -12.02 -9.14 -7.31
N LEU A 38 -12.05 -7.92 -7.79
CA LEU A 38 -13.27 -7.20 -8.09
C LEU A 38 -13.60 -7.42 -9.56
N VAL A 39 -14.84 -7.77 -9.86
CA VAL A 39 -15.31 -7.99 -11.23
C VAL A 39 -16.59 -7.18 -11.47
N GLU A 40 -16.57 -6.44 -12.57
CA GLU A 40 -17.74 -5.74 -13.11
C GLU A 40 -18.30 -6.59 -14.25
N MET A 41 -19.49 -7.16 -14.03
CA MET A 41 -20.09 -8.10 -14.96
C MET A 41 -21.62 -8.08 -14.89
N VAL A 42 -22.27 -8.47 -15.99
CA VAL A 42 -23.69 -8.84 -15.99
C VAL A 42 -23.82 -10.19 -15.30
N MET A 43 -24.69 -10.27 -14.29
CA MET A 43 -24.96 -11.51 -13.57
C MET A 43 -25.96 -12.37 -14.35
N ASP A 44 -25.45 -13.38 -15.05
CA ASP A 44 -26.24 -14.44 -15.70
C ASP A 44 -25.57 -15.81 -15.49
N ASP A 45 -26.24 -16.89 -15.89
CA ASP A 45 -25.76 -18.25 -15.63
C ASP A 45 -24.43 -18.55 -16.33
N ASP A 46 -24.22 -18.01 -17.54
CA ASP A 46 -22.97 -18.22 -18.28
C ASP A 46 -21.80 -17.49 -17.62
N SER A 47 -21.99 -16.21 -17.29
CA SER A 47 -20.94 -15.37 -16.70
C SER A 47 -20.59 -15.85 -15.30
N TRP A 48 -21.59 -16.28 -14.52
CA TRP A 48 -21.40 -16.92 -13.23
C TRP A 48 -20.61 -18.22 -13.35
N TYR A 49 -20.96 -19.08 -14.32
CA TYR A 49 -20.28 -20.36 -14.53
C TYR A 49 -18.82 -20.14 -14.93
N VAL A 50 -18.54 -19.21 -15.84
CA VAL A 50 -17.17 -18.92 -16.28
C VAL A 50 -16.29 -18.44 -15.13
N VAL A 51 -16.77 -17.48 -14.32
CA VAL A 51 -15.99 -16.97 -13.18
C VAL A 51 -15.74 -18.07 -12.16
N ARG A 52 -16.75 -18.87 -11.83
CA ARG A 52 -16.62 -19.95 -10.83
C ARG A 52 -15.68 -21.08 -11.26
N ASN A 53 -15.59 -21.37 -12.56
CA ASN A 53 -14.72 -22.40 -13.09
C ASN A 53 -13.35 -21.87 -13.55
N THR A 54 -13.06 -20.59 -13.31
CA THR A 54 -11.73 -20.03 -13.60
C THR A 54 -10.71 -20.59 -12.59
N PRO A 55 -9.57 -21.16 -13.04
CA PRO A 55 -8.54 -21.68 -12.15
C PRO A 55 -8.06 -20.63 -11.12
N GLY A 56 -8.04 -21.00 -9.84
CA GLY A 56 -7.66 -20.12 -8.74
C GLY A 56 -8.79 -19.27 -8.16
N VAL A 57 -10.00 -19.35 -8.71
CA VAL A 57 -11.21 -18.75 -8.13
C VAL A 57 -11.91 -19.79 -7.25
N THR A 58 -12.07 -19.47 -5.96
CA THR A 58 -12.77 -20.36 -5.01
C THR A 58 -14.28 -20.14 -5.00
N GLY A 59 -14.73 -18.95 -5.37
CA GLY A 59 -16.14 -18.61 -5.48
C GLY A 59 -16.40 -17.11 -5.35
N PHE A 60 -17.67 -16.76 -5.36
CA PHE A 60 -18.12 -15.41 -5.07
C PHE A 60 -18.30 -15.22 -3.57
N VAL A 61 -18.06 -13.99 -3.10
CA VAL A 61 -18.29 -13.61 -1.71
C VAL A 61 -19.78 -13.34 -1.51
N GLY A 62 -20.39 -13.98 -0.51
CA GLY A 62 -21.78 -13.77 -0.13
C GLY A 62 -22.40 -14.99 0.56
N SER A 63 -23.40 -14.73 1.40
CA SER A 63 -24.20 -15.77 2.07
C SER A 63 -25.35 -16.18 1.16
N GLY A 64 -25.08 -17.03 0.16
CA GLY A 64 -26.12 -17.55 -0.74
C GLY A 64 -25.60 -18.14 -2.05
N SER A 65 -26.53 -18.61 -2.89
CA SER A 65 -26.24 -19.13 -4.23
C SER A 65 -25.97 -18.03 -5.26
N LYS A 66 -26.48 -16.82 -5.03
CA LYS A 66 -26.27 -15.63 -5.89
C LYS A 66 -25.27 -14.67 -5.25
N PRO A 67 -24.28 -14.16 -6.01
CA PRO A 67 -23.34 -13.17 -5.51
C PRO A 67 -24.07 -11.87 -5.14
N LEU A 68 -23.63 -11.22 -4.07
CA LEU A 68 -24.12 -9.89 -3.70
C LEU A 68 -23.29 -8.83 -4.42
N PRO A 69 -23.91 -7.93 -5.20
CA PRO A 69 -23.18 -6.83 -5.82
C PRO A 69 -22.70 -5.86 -4.74
N LEU A 70 -21.50 -5.31 -4.94
CA LEU A 70 -20.98 -4.23 -4.09
C LEU A 70 -21.78 -2.95 -4.30
N GLN A 71 -21.93 -2.16 -3.24
CA GLN A 71 -22.58 -0.86 -3.35
C GLN A 71 -21.65 0.16 -4.02
N ASP A 72 -22.21 1.11 -4.76
CA ASP A 72 -21.46 2.17 -5.42
C ASP A 72 -20.53 2.94 -4.48
N LYS A 73 -20.93 3.11 -3.21
CA LYS A 73 -20.11 3.77 -2.19
C LYS A 73 -18.84 2.97 -1.86
N GLU A 74 -18.96 1.65 -1.77
CA GLU A 74 -17.84 0.75 -1.47
C GLU A 74 -16.87 0.70 -2.66
N ILE A 75 -17.39 0.57 -3.88
CA ILE A 75 -16.57 0.61 -5.10
C ILE A 75 -15.87 1.95 -5.25
N LYS A 76 -16.56 3.08 -5.02
CA LYS A 76 -15.91 4.41 -5.09
C LYS A 76 -14.79 4.58 -4.07
N SER A 77 -14.94 4.04 -2.86
CA SER A 77 -13.89 4.06 -1.85
C SER A 77 -12.66 3.27 -2.30
N ILE A 78 -12.86 2.06 -2.83
CA ILE A 78 -11.79 1.19 -3.34
C ILE A 78 -11.12 1.81 -4.57
N LEU A 79 -11.90 2.35 -5.52
CA LEU A 79 -11.36 3.00 -6.71
C LEU A 79 -10.58 4.27 -6.38
N ARG A 80 -11.01 5.07 -5.38
CA ARG A 80 -10.25 6.23 -4.92
C ARG A 80 -8.87 5.84 -4.37
N GLN A 81 -8.80 4.79 -3.56
CA GLN A 81 -7.53 4.27 -3.05
C GLN A 81 -6.57 3.81 -4.16
N LEU A 82 -7.09 3.40 -5.32
CA LEU A 82 -6.30 2.96 -6.47
C LEU A 82 -5.86 4.10 -7.40
N VAL A 83 -6.56 5.24 -7.35
CA VAL A 83 -6.31 6.42 -8.21
C VAL A 83 -5.56 7.53 -7.48
N ASP A 84 -5.54 7.53 -6.15
CA ASP A 84 -4.64 8.40 -5.38
C ASP A 84 -3.18 7.98 -5.63
N GLU A 85 -2.59 8.54 -6.68
CA GLU A 85 -1.19 8.37 -7.13
C GLU A 85 -0.14 8.85 -6.12
N THR A 86 -0.55 9.31 -4.93
CA THR A 86 0.40 9.63 -3.86
C THR A 86 0.69 8.33 -3.12
N PRO A 87 1.86 7.72 -3.33
CA PRO A 87 2.19 6.47 -2.66
C PRO A 87 2.20 6.80 -1.17
N LYS A 88 1.26 6.21 -0.43
CA LYS A 88 1.21 6.41 1.02
C LYS A 88 2.46 5.73 1.55
N PHE A 89 3.51 6.52 1.82
CA PHE A 89 4.66 6.04 2.55
C PHE A 89 4.12 5.42 3.83
N ARG A 90 4.25 4.09 3.95
CA ARG A 90 3.93 3.40 5.18
C ARG A 90 5.05 3.75 6.14
N ILE A 91 4.90 4.89 6.81
CA ILE A 91 5.86 5.39 7.79
C ILE A 91 5.96 4.33 8.88
N THR A 92 6.99 3.49 8.78
CA THR A 92 7.21 2.33 9.67
C THR A 92 7.85 2.78 11.01
N TYR A 93 8.04 4.08 11.16
CA TYR A 93 8.68 4.74 12.28
C TYR A 93 7.62 5.55 13.04
N GLN A 94 7.56 5.41 14.36
CA GLN A 94 6.72 6.24 15.24
C GLN A 94 7.61 7.22 16.00
N LYS A 95 7.04 8.35 16.46
CA LYS A 95 7.72 9.26 17.40
C LYS A 95 8.26 8.43 18.58
N GLY A 96 9.54 8.58 18.89
CA GLY A 96 10.26 7.79 19.90
C GLY A 96 10.94 6.51 19.39
N SER A 97 10.81 6.17 18.10
CA SER A 97 11.53 5.02 17.53
C SER A 97 13.02 5.33 17.37
N SER A 98 13.86 4.34 17.67
CA SER A 98 15.29 4.41 17.35
C SER A 98 15.51 4.14 15.86
N VAL A 99 16.27 5.02 15.22
CA VAL A 99 16.60 4.94 13.80
C VAL A 99 18.10 5.14 13.61
N ARG A 100 18.66 4.43 12.62
CA ARG A 100 20.02 4.59 12.14
C ARG A 100 20.00 5.41 10.86
N ILE A 101 20.96 6.30 10.72
CA ILE A 101 21.11 7.13 9.53
C ILE A 101 22.03 6.39 8.56
N ASN A 102 21.56 6.15 7.34
CA ASN A 102 22.29 5.39 6.31
C ASN A 102 22.97 6.27 5.27
N SER A 103 22.75 7.59 5.29
CA SER A 103 23.26 8.51 4.27
C SER A 103 23.40 9.95 4.78
N GLY A 104 24.23 10.72 4.07
CA GLY A 104 24.55 12.10 4.45
C GLY A 104 25.70 12.20 5.46
N PRO A 105 25.98 13.41 5.98
CA PRO A 105 27.10 13.66 6.88
C PRO A 105 26.97 13.00 8.26
N PHE A 106 25.79 12.46 8.57
CA PHE A 106 25.47 11.76 9.82
C PHE A 106 25.29 10.24 9.60
N MET A 107 25.79 9.70 8.50
CA MET A 107 25.82 8.26 8.23
C MET A 107 26.44 7.50 9.43
N ASP A 108 25.90 6.33 9.72
CA ASP A 108 26.25 5.46 10.86
C ASP A 108 25.86 5.96 12.26
N PHE A 109 25.38 7.19 12.40
CA PHE A 109 24.83 7.64 13.68
C PHE A 109 23.41 7.09 13.92
N SER A 110 23.12 6.81 15.18
CA SER A 110 21.79 6.45 15.66
C SER A 110 21.12 7.62 16.37
N GLY A 111 19.81 7.73 16.22
CA GLY A 111 19.01 8.77 16.85
C GLY A 111 17.58 8.33 17.13
N ILE A 112 16.84 9.20 17.78
CA ILE A 112 15.43 8.98 18.12
C ILE A 112 14.56 9.87 17.25
N VAL A 113 13.50 9.34 16.67
CA VAL A 113 12.53 10.13 15.89
C VAL A 113 11.78 11.08 16.84
N ASP A 114 11.94 12.38 16.67
CA ASP A 114 11.19 13.39 17.42
C ASP A 114 9.89 13.78 16.69
N GLU A 115 9.96 14.08 15.39
CA GLU A 115 8.80 14.52 14.64
C GLU A 115 8.81 13.96 13.23
N ILE A 116 7.62 13.65 12.71
CA ILE A 116 7.43 13.11 11.36
C ILE A 116 6.63 14.15 10.60
N LEU A 117 7.11 14.55 9.42
CA LEU A 117 6.50 15.55 8.55
C LEU A 117 6.09 14.88 7.22
N PRO A 118 4.95 14.17 7.17
CA PRO A 118 4.53 13.43 5.98
C PRO A 118 4.34 14.33 4.75
N GLU A 119 3.82 15.55 4.96
CA GLU A 119 3.55 16.50 3.88
C GLU A 119 4.81 16.99 3.15
N LYS A 120 5.97 16.91 3.81
CA LYS A 120 7.27 17.35 3.27
C LYS A 120 8.21 16.19 2.96
N GLU A 121 7.76 14.95 3.11
CA GLU A 121 8.59 13.72 3.03
C GLU A 121 9.82 13.71 3.97
N LYS A 122 9.74 14.42 5.09
CA LYS A 122 10.87 14.60 6.03
C LYS A 122 10.57 14.04 7.42
N VAL A 123 11.63 13.69 8.13
CA VAL A 123 11.62 13.28 9.53
C VAL A 123 12.66 14.07 10.32
N ARG A 124 12.27 14.54 11.50
CA ARG A 124 13.17 15.15 12.47
C ARG A 124 13.66 14.07 13.43
N VAL A 125 14.96 13.87 13.46
CA VAL A 125 15.63 12.87 14.29
C VAL A 125 16.57 13.58 15.26
N LEU A 126 16.55 13.18 16.52
CA LEU A 126 17.52 13.59 17.53
C LEU A 126 18.71 12.65 17.45
N VAL A 127 19.79 13.09 16.80
CA VAL A 127 21.03 12.32 16.69
C VAL A 127 21.83 12.50 17.96
N SER A 128 22.26 11.40 18.55
CA SER A 128 23.18 11.45 19.69
C SER A 128 24.61 11.56 19.18
N ILE A 129 25.19 12.76 19.28
CA ILE A 129 26.58 13.03 18.89
C ILE A 129 27.31 13.58 20.11
N PHE A 130 28.40 12.92 20.52
CA PHE A 130 29.21 13.32 21.69
C PHE A 130 28.41 13.45 23.00
N GLY A 131 27.40 12.59 23.21
CA GLY A 131 26.55 12.63 24.41
C GLY A 131 25.58 13.82 24.45
N ARG A 132 25.35 14.49 23.31
CA ARG A 132 24.34 15.54 23.14
C ARG A 132 23.36 15.17 22.04
N GLU A 133 22.09 15.43 22.28
CA GLU A 133 21.03 15.23 21.29
C GLU A 133 20.94 16.46 20.40
N THR A 134 21.17 16.27 19.09
CA THR A 134 21.05 17.34 18.09
C THR A 134 19.91 17.02 17.14
N PRO A 135 18.89 17.89 17.00
CA PRO A 135 17.82 17.69 16.03
C PRO A 135 18.33 17.91 14.61
N VAL A 136 18.15 16.93 13.76
CA VAL A 136 18.44 17.00 12.32
C VAL A 136 17.19 16.65 11.53
N GLU A 137 16.99 17.32 10.40
CA GLU A 137 15.93 16.97 9.45
C GLU A 137 16.53 16.12 8.34
N LEU A 138 15.96 14.93 8.14
CA LEU A 138 16.39 13.95 7.16
C LEU A 138 15.20 13.51 6.31
N ASP A 139 15.46 13.06 5.10
CA ASP A 139 14.41 12.43 4.30
C ASP A 139 14.12 11.01 4.81
N PHE A 140 12.90 10.50 4.60
CA PHE A 140 12.53 9.13 4.99
C PHE A 140 13.44 8.04 4.42
N ALA A 141 14.12 8.31 3.30
CA ALA A 141 15.04 7.38 2.66
C ALA A 141 16.41 7.31 3.35
N GLN A 142 16.77 8.33 4.13
CA GLN A 142 18.08 8.45 4.79
C GLN A 142 18.13 7.79 6.16
N VAL A 143 16.98 7.31 6.65
CA VAL A 143 16.82 6.71 7.97
C VAL A 143 16.30 5.28 7.83
N GLU A 144 16.80 4.41 8.70
CA GLU A 144 16.44 3.01 8.77
C GLU A 144 16.14 2.64 10.23
N LYS A 145 15.13 1.82 10.49
CA LYS A 145 14.76 1.46 11.87
C LYS A 145 15.79 0.49 12.47
N ILE A 146 16.12 0.70 13.75
CA ILE A 146 16.87 -0.26 14.57
C ILE A 146 15.89 -1.19 15.30
#